data_AF-A0A944F3M5-F1
#
_entry.id   AF-A0A944F3M5-F1
#
_cell.length_a   1.000
_cell.length_b   1.000
_cell.length_c   1.000
_cell.angle_alpha   90.00
_cell.angle_beta   90.00
_cell.angle_gamma   90.00
#
_symmetry.space_group_name_H-M   'P 1'
#
loop_
_entity.id
_entity.type
_entity.pdbx_description
1 polymer ?
#
loop_
_entity_poly.entity_id
_entity_poly.type
_entity_poly.pdbx_seq_one_letter_code
_entity_poly.pdbx_strand_id
1 'polypeptide(L)'
;MSDKNRDGKRTARERLIEEREAQKARDRRRRTLIVAAAVVGVLGLAAVAGILAANMGSDGDGDDSANAVVTPKGTDSKGDPMIPVGAKDAPSTLTVWEDFRCPACAQFENAFRETIHELERAGQIKVEYHLATLIDGNMGGSGSLKAANAAACAQDVGKFAPYHDVLYQNQPPETDDAFSKDSRLIELAGKVDGLVTESFKQCVADGTHNGWVRKSNEAFQKGDFRGTPTVQLNGESIFPQKGNEQISPDNLKKWVAEANKGKKAGTATATPPASASATSPAPAPPASSAPQASVPPGAAPQASVPPASSVPQVSVPPASEPQASVPPVTP
;
A
#
# COMPACT_ATOMS: atom_id res chain seq x y z
N MET A 1 -48.93 50.66 30.61
CA MET A 1 -48.71 50.15 29.23
C MET A 1 -47.48 49.24 29.22
N SER A 2 -47.58 47.94 29.55
CA SER A 2 -46.39 47.05 29.51
C SER A 2 -46.69 45.58 29.20
N ASP A 3 -47.93 45.10 29.33
CA ASP A 3 -48.22 43.67 29.12
C ASP A 3 -48.36 43.28 27.65
N LYS A 4 -48.94 44.14 26.79
CA LYS A 4 -49.07 43.88 25.34
C LYS A 4 -47.74 43.65 24.60
N ASN A 5 -46.62 44.13 25.15
CA ASN A 5 -45.30 44.01 24.52
C ASN A 5 -44.55 42.71 24.91
N ARG A 6 -45.01 42.00 25.96
CA ARG A 6 -44.44 40.71 26.40
C ARG A 6 -45.12 39.53 25.70
N ASP A 7 -46.43 39.61 25.47
CA ASP A 7 -47.19 38.57 24.76
C ASP A 7 -46.82 38.47 23.27
N GLY A 8 -46.55 39.62 22.63
CA GLY A 8 -46.04 39.67 21.25
C GLY A 8 -44.65 39.03 21.09
N LYS A 9 -43.81 39.08 22.13
CA LYS A 9 -42.45 38.48 22.10
C LYS A 9 -42.44 36.99 22.39
N ARG A 10 -43.41 36.45 23.15
CA ARG A 10 -43.59 35.00 23.35
C ARG A 10 -44.10 34.31 22.10
N THR A 11 -45.14 34.88 21.49
CA THR A 11 -45.74 34.37 20.24
C THR A 11 -44.77 34.38 19.05
N ALA A 12 -43.87 35.37 18.97
CA ALA A 12 -42.81 35.40 17.96
C ALA A 12 -41.74 34.29 18.14
N ARG A 13 -41.41 33.93 19.40
CA ARG A 13 -40.44 32.86 19.68
C ARG A 13 -41.03 31.47 19.43
N GLU A 14 -42.30 31.26 19.73
CA GLU A 14 -43.00 29.99 19.47
C GLU A 14 -43.11 29.71 17.98
N ARG A 15 -43.45 30.72 17.16
CA ARG A 15 -43.45 30.61 15.69
C ARG A 15 -42.09 30.25 15.10
N LEU A 16 -41.01 30.81 15.64
CA LEU A 16 -39.65 30.49 15.21
C LEU A 16 -39.22 29.06 15.57
N ILE A 17 -39.74 28.50 16.66
CA ILE A 17 -39.48 27.11 17.05
C ILE A 17 -40.26 26.16 16.14
N GLU A 18 -41.53 26.47 15.88
CA GLU A 18 -42.39 25.68 14.99
C GLU A 18 -41.86 25.67 13.54
N GLU A 19 -41.38 26.82 13.04
CA GLU A 19 -40.72 26.91 11.73
C GLU A 19 -39.42 26.11 11.68
N ARG A 20 -38.61 26.13 12.75
CA ARG A 20 -37.36 25.35 12.83
C ARG A 20 -37.62 23.85 12.91
N GLU A 21 -38.66 23.42 13.61
CA GLU A 21 -39.05 22.01 13.68
C GLU A 21 -39.62 21.52 12.33
N ALA A 22 -40.43 22.35 11.66
CA ALA A 22 -40.90 22.08 10.31
C ALA A 22 -39.75 22.01 9.29
N GLN A 23 -38.76 22.90 9.39
CA GLN A 23 -37.55 22.87 8.56
C GLN A 23 -36.72 21.60 8.82
N LYS A 24 -36.47 21.23 10.10
CA LYS A 24 -35.76 19.99 10.46
C LYS A 24 -36.47 18.73 9.96
N ALA A 25 -37.81 18.70 10.01
CA ALA A 25 -38.59 17.59 9.50
C ALA A 25 -38.51 17.46 7.97
N ARG A 26 -38.52 18.59 7.25
CA ARG A 26 -38.31 18.64 5.80
C ARG A 26 -36.89 18.21 5.41
N ASP A 27 -35.88 18.67 6.14
CA ASP A 27 -34.47 18.29 5.90
C ASP A 27 -34.23 16.80 6.17
N ARG A 28 -34.82 16.24 7.24
CA ARG A 28 -34.74 14.80 7.51
C ARG A 28 -35.41 13.99 6.41
N ARG A 29 -36.60 14.39 5.96
CA ARG A 29 -37.28 13.74 4.81
C ARG A 29 -36.45 13.84 3.53
N ARG A 30 -35.87 15.01 3.22
CA ARG A 30 -35.01 15.21 2.06
C ARG A 30 -33.74 14.35 2.13
N ARG A 31 -33.09 14.27 3.30
CA ARG A 31 -31.90 13.42 3.51
C ARG A 31 -32.24 11.94 3.40
N THR A 32 -33.36 11.49 3.97
CA THR A 32 -33.83 10.11 3.80
C THR A 32 -34.15 9.78 2.34
N LEU A 33 -34.77 10.69 1.59
CA LEU A 33 -35.04 10.50 0.16
C LEU A 33 -33.76 10.49 -0.68
N ILE A 34 -32.78 11.36 -0.38
CA ILE A 34 -31.47 11.35 -1.06
C ILE A 34 -30.71 10.05 -0.76
N VAL A 35 -30.71 9.57 0.49
CA VAL A 35 -30.08 8.30 0.86
C VAL A 35 -30.80 7.12 0.21
N ALA A 36 -32.14 7.09 0.20
CA ALA A 36 -32.90 6.06 -0.47
C ALA A 36 -32.67 6.04 -1.99
N ALA A 37 -32.62 7.22 -2.63
CA ALA A 37 -32.30 7.34 -4.05
C ALA A 37 -30.84 6.94 -4.36
N ALA A 38 -29.89 7.26 -3.47
CA ALA A 38 -28.50 6.84 -3.59
C ALA A 38 -28.36 5.30 -3.45
N VAL A 39 -29.07 4.69 -2.50
CA VAL A 39 -29.09 3.22 -2.33
C VAL A 39 -29.70 2.53 -3.57
N VAL A 40 -30.83 3.04 -4.09
CA VAL A 40 -31.44 2.51 -5.32
C VAL A 40 -30.54 2.73 -6.54
N GLY A 41 -29.85 3.88 -6.62
CA GLY A 41 -28.87 4.16 -7.69
C GLY A 41 -27.66 3.23 -7.65
N VAL A 42 -27.11 2.95 -6.46
CA VAL A 42 -26.00 2.02 -6.26
C VAL A 42 -26.41 0.57 -6.58
N LEU A 43 -27.61 0.15 -6.15
CA LEU A 43 -28.14 -1.18 -6.48
C LEU A 43 -28.44 -1.33 -7.99
N GLY A 44 -28.93 -0.26 -8.64
CA GLY A 44 -29.13 -0.23 -10.08
C GLY A 44 -27.82 -0.30 -10.87
N LEU A 45 -26.78 0.42 -10.44
CA LEU A 45 -25.44 0.35 -11.03
C LEU A 45 -24.79 -1.03 -10.85
N ALA A 46 -24.98 -1.67 -9.69
CA ALA A 46 -24.49 -3.02 -9.45
C ALA A 46 -25.17 -4.06 -10.37
N ALA A 47 -26.46 -3.91 -10.65
CA ALA A 47 -27.18 -4.79 -11.59
C ALA A 47 -26.72 -4.57 -13.05
N VAL A 48 -26.48 -3.34 -13.46
CA VAL A 48 -25.97 -3.03 -14.82
C VAL A 48 -24.52 -3.48 -14.99
N ALA A 49 -23.66 -3.30 -13.98
CA ALA A 49 -22.30 -3.81 -13.97
C ALA A 49 -22.25 -5.35 -13.99
N GLY A 50 -23.15 -6.02 -13.27
CA GLY A 50 -23.28 -7.48 -13.30
C GLY A 50 -23.71 -8.02 -14.67
N ILE A 51 -24.59 -7.31 -15.38
CA ILE A 51 -25.03 -7.70 -16.73
C ILE A 51 -23.94 -7.42 -17.78
N LEU A 52 -23.16 -6.33 -17.64
CA LEU A 52 -22.02 -6.05 -18.53
C LEU A 52 -20.85 -7.02 -18.30
N ALA A 53 -20.58 -7.41 -17.06
CA ALA A 53 -19.56 -8.41 -16.74
C ALA A 53 -19.95 -9.83 -17.22
N ALA A 54 -21.25 -10.17 -17.23
CA ALA A 54 -21.73 -11.46 -17.71
C ALA A 54 -21.71 -11.60 -19.25
N ASN A 55 -21.74 -10.50 -19.99
CA ASN A 55 -21.81 -10.50 -21.47
C ASN A 55 -20.48 -10.19 -22.18
N MET A 56 -19.42 -9.82 -21.46
CA MET A 56 -18.06 -9.75 -22.01
C MET A 56 -17.34 -11.09 -21.84
N GLY A 57 -17.78 -12.08 -22.62
CA GLY A 57 -16.93 -13.19 -23.01
C GLY A 57 -15.85 -12.63 -23.94
N SER A 58 -14.64 -12.46 -23.41
CA SER A 58 -13.45 -12.14 -24.22
C SER A 58 -12.79 -13.44 -24.62
N ASP A 59 -13.11 -13.91 -25.82
CA ASP A 59 -12.22 -14.79 -26.58
C ASP A 59 -10.91 -14.03 -26.83
N GLY A 60 -9.83 -14.55 -26.25
CA GLY A 60 -8.48 -14.02 -26.41
C GLY A 60 -7.49 -14.98 -25.78
N ASP A 61 -6.91 -15.85 -26.60
CA ASP A 61 -5.68 -16.61 -26.30
C ASP A 61 -4.60 -15.62 -25.82
N GLY A 62 -4.40 -15.58 -24.50
CA GLY A 62 -3.54 -14.61 -23.83
C GLY A 62 -3.38 -14.94 -22.35
N ASP A 63 -2.44 -15.83 -22.07
CA ASP A 63 -1.77 -16.06 -20.79
C ASP A 63 -2.58 -16.71 -19.64
N ASP A 64 -2.65 -18.03 -19.67
CA ASP A 64 -3.01 -18.87 -18.51
C ASP A 64 -2.10 -18.64 -17.28
N SER A 65 -0.97 -17.93 -17.43
CA SER A 65 -0.01 -17.68 -16.36
C SER A 65 -0.43 -16.52 -15.43
N ALA A 66 -1.24 -15.56 -15.88
CA ALA A 66 -1.72 -14.46 -15.05
C ALA A 66 -2.67 -14.93 -13.93
N ASN A 67 -3.31 -16.09 -14.07
CA ASN A 67 -4.20 -16.67 -13.06
C ASN A 67 -3.56 -17.84 -12.28
N ALA A 68 -2.33 -18.23 -12.61
CA ALA A 68 -1.62 -19.25 -11.86
C ALA A 68 -1.31 -18.75 -10.44
N VAL A 69 -1.76 -19.51 -9.43
CA VAL A 69 -1.49 -19.19 -8.02
C VAL A 69 -0.12 -19.76 -7.65
N VAL A 70 0.91 -18.92 -7.66
CA VAL A 70 2.25 -19.27 -7.19
C VAL A 70 2.42 -18.83 -5.73
N THR A 71 2.53 -19.79 -4.82
CA THR A 71 2.69 -19.55 -3.38
C THR A 71 4.13 -19.16 -3.02
N PRO A 72 4.38 -18.05 -2.30
CA PRO A 72 5.71 -17.67 -1.86
C PRO A 72 6.34 -18.71 -0.93
N LYS A 73 7.67 -18.84 -0.97
CA LYS A 73 8.40 -19.81 -0.16
C LYS A 73 8.19 -19.57 1.33
N GLY A 74 8.09 -20.66 2.09
CA GLY A 74 7.93 -20.59 3.54
C GLY A 74 6.55 -20.13 4.02
N THR A 75 5.61 -19.89 3.11
CA THR A 75 4.18 -19.73 3.42
C THR A 75 3.47 -21.08 3.35
N ASP A 76 2.36 -21.24 4.07
CA ASP A 76 1.56 -22.44 3.96
C ASP A 76 0.57 -22.34 2.78
N SER A 77 0.19 -23.51 2.25
CA SER A 77 -0.87 -23.61 1.25
C SER A 77 -2.21 -23.99 1.87
N LYS A 78 -2.25 -24.14 3.21
CA LYS A 78 -3.38 -24.68 3.97
C LYS A 78 -4.07 -23.55 4.73
N GLY A 79 -4.98 -22.87 4.05
CA GLY A 79 -5.72 -21.76 4.62
C GLY A 79 -5.75 -20.57 3.67
N ASP A 80 -6.11 -19.42 4.21
CA ASP A 80 -6.05 -18.15 3.49
C ASP A 80 -4.58 -17.74 3.30
N PRO A 81 -4.20 -17.25 2.10
CA PRO A 81 -2.84 -16.80 1.82
C PRO A 81 -2.29 -15.81 2.88
N MET A 82 -1.14 -16.14 3.48
CA MET A 82 -0.43 -15.27 4.42
C MET A 82 1.09 -15.45 4.39
N ILE A 83 1.83 -14.46 4.87
CA ILE A 83 3.27 -14.52 5.09
C ILE A 83 3.54 -14.59 6.60
N PRO A 84 4.09 -15.70 7.13
CA PRO A 84 4.38 -15.82 8.54
C PRO A 84 5.74 -15.20 8.89
N VAL A 85 5.79 -14.45 9.98
CA VAL A 85 7.01 -13.88 10.56
C VAL A 85 7.11 -14.24 12.04
N GLY A 86 8.33 -14.49 12.53
CA GLY A 86 8.60 -14.92 13.90
C GLY A 86 8.68 -16.44 14.10
N ALA A 87 8.60 -16.87 15.36
CA ALA A 87 8.72 -18.28 15.74
C ALA A 87 7.46 -19.08 15.37
N LYS A 88 7.61 -20.21 14.67
CA LYS A 88 6.47 -21.05 14.25
C LYS A 88 5.67 -21.61 15.42
N ASP A 89 6.33 -21.82 16.55
CA ASP A 89 5.80 -22.36 17.80
C ASP A 89 5.48 -21.25 18.83
N ALA A 90 5.41 -19.98 18.40
CA ALA A 90 5.02 -18.89 19.29
C ALA A 90 3.63 -19.13 19.91
N PRO A 91 3.43 -18.80 21.19
CA PRO A 91 2.20 -19.12 21.94
C PRO A 91 0.96 -18.29 21.56
N SER A 92 1.15 -17.20 20.81
CA SER A 92 0.09 -16.37 20.26
C SER A 92 0.38 -16.01 18.80
N THR A 93 -0.69 -15.82 18.04
CA THR A 93 -0.65 -15.34 16.66
C THR A 93 -1.24 -13.94 16.56
N LEU A 94 -0.50 -13.02 15.94
CA LEU A 94 -1.00 -11.71 15.54
C LEU A 94 -1.32 -11.75 14.04
N THR A 95 -2.59 -11.70 13.67
CA THR A 95 -3.01 -11.67 12.27
C THR A 95 -3.19 -10.21 11.85
N VAL A 96 -2.55 -9.81 10.76
CA VAL A 96 -2.61 -8.45 10.21
C VAL A 96 -3.05 -8.51 8.75
N TRP A 97 -4.25 -7.99 8.46
CA TRP A 97 -4.72 -7.77 7.11
C TRP A 97 -4.46 -6.33 6.72
N GLU A 98 -3.76 -6.12 5.61
CA GLU A 98 -3.23 -4.82 5.26
C GLU A 98 -3.07 -4.61 3.76
N ASP A 99 -3.00 -3.36 3.33
CA ASP A 99 -2.80 -2.95 1.95
C ASP A 99 -1.68 -1.90 1.90
N PHE A 100 -0.67 -2.14 1.06
CA PHE A 100 0.51 -1.28 0.96
C PHE A 100 0.25 0.14 0.48
N ARG A 101 -0.93 0.45 -0.08
CA ARG A 101 -1.36 1.82 -0.41
C ARG A 101 -2.26 2.45 0.66
N CYS A 102 -2.73 1.69 1.64
CA CYS A 102 -3.66 2.18 2.65
C CYS A 102 -2.95 3.08 3.69
N PRO A 103 -3.37 4.34 3.86
CA PRO A 103 -2.75 5.25 4.83
C PRO A 103 -2.88 4.77 6.28
N ALA A 104 -4.02 4.17 6.65
CA ALA A 104 -4.23 3.65 7.99
C ALA A 104 -3.29 2.48 8.31
N CYS A 105 -2.95 1.65 7.31
CA CYS A 105 -1.95 0.59 7.46
C CYS A 105 -0.56 1.19 7.72
N ALA A 106 -0.16 2.22 6.95
CA ALA A 106 1.11 2.90 7.22
C ALA A 106 1.15 3.56 8.59
N GLN A 107 0.05 4.15 9.07
CA GLN A 107 0.00 4.70 10.43
C GLN A 107 0.17 3.61 11.49
N PHE A 108 -0.50 2.47 11.32
CA PHE A 108 -0.33 1.32 12.20
C PHE A 108 1.11 0.80 12.17
N GLU A 109 1.63 0.47 10.99
CA GLU A 109 2.97 -0.11 10.89
C GLU A 109 4.06 0.84 11.40
N ASN A 110 3.97 2.13 11.12
CA ASN A 110 4.95 3.09 11.64
C ASN A 110 4.85 3.30 13.16
N ALA A 111 3.68 3.08 13.78
CA ALA A 111 3.51 3.18 15.22
C ALA A 111 3.83 1.87 15.98
N PHE A 112 3.62 0.71 15.35
CA PHE A 112 3.66 -0.59 16.03
C PHE A 112 4.86 -1.48 15.66
N ARG A 113 5.52 -1.25 14.52
CA ARG A 113 6.63 -2.07 14.00
C ARG A 113 7.65 -2.47 15.07
N GLU A 114 8.19 -1.50 15.81
CA GLU A 114 9.22 -1.79 16.81
C GLU A 114 8.71 -2.72 17.93
N THR A 115 7.45 -2.54 18.34
CA THR A 115 6.82 -3.39 19.35
C THR A 115 6.52 -4.78 18.80
N ILE A 116 6.05 -4.89 17.56
CA ILE A 116 5.81 -6.17 16.90
C ILE A 116 7.13 -6.94 16.79
N HIS A 117 8.18 -6.31 16.25
CA HIS A 117 9.51 -6.90 16.13
C HIS A 117 10.10 -7.33 17.48
N GLU A 118 9.89 -6.54 18.54
CA GLU A 118 10.30 -6.91 19.90
C GLU A 118 9.61 -8.20 20.37
N LEU A 119 8.28 -8.28 20.20
CA LEU A 119 7.48 -9.44 20.62
C LEU A 119 7.82 -10.70 19.79
N GLU A 120 8.08 -10.53 18.49
CA GLU A 120 8.52 -11.63 17.61
C GLU A 120 9.90 -12.16 18.01
N ARG A 121 10.89 -11.29 18.20
CA ARG A 121 12.24 -11.68 18.64
C ARG A 121 12.24 -12.35 20.01
N ALA A 122 11.33 -11.92 20.89
CA ALA A 122 11.11 -12.56 22.18
C ALA A 122 10.38 -13.92 22.08
N GLY A 123 9.98 -14.34 20.87
CA GLY A 123 9.23 -15.58 20.64
C GLY A 123 7.83 -15.55 21.23
N GLN A 124 7.29 -14.37 21.55
CA GLN A 124 5.98 -14.22 22.19
C GLN A 124 4.83 -14.26 21.18
N ILE A 125 5.08 -13.82 19.96
CA ILE A 125 4.11 -13.87 18.86
C ILE A 125 4.74 -14.43 17.59
N LYS A 126 3.89 -15.02 16.76
CA LYS A 126 4.10 -15.16 15.32
C LYS A 126 3.14 -14.20 14.64
N VAL A 127 3.61 -13.43 13.67
CA VAL A 127 2.74 -12.55 12.88
C VAL A 127 2.35 -13.25 11.58
N GLU A 128 1.09 -13.14 11.20
CA GLU A 128 0.56 -13.63 9.92
C GLU A 128 0.08 -12.41 9.13
N TYR A 129 0.87 -12.00 8.15
CA TYR A 129 0.54 -10.88 7.26
C TYR A 129 -0.26 -11.37 6.08
N HIS A 130 -1.48 -10.86 5.94
CA HIS A 130 -2.35 -11.10 4.80
C HIS A 130 -2.46 -9.84 3.96
N LEU A 131 -2.16 -9.96 2.67
CA LEU A 131 -2.05 -8.82 1.78
C LEU A 131 -3.36 -8.61 1.02
N ALA A 132 -3.97 -7.45 1.18
CA ALA A 132 -5.17 -7.01 0.47
C ALA A 132 -4.83 -5.97 -0.60
N THR A 133 -5.76 -5.75 -1.52
CA THR A 133 -5.65 -4.79 -2.63
C THR A 133 -6.91 -3.91 -2.70
N LEU A 134 -7.39 -3.47 -1.54
CA LEU A 134 -8.60 -2.66 -1.41
C LEU A 134 -8.48 -1.31 -2.10
N ILE A 135 -7.32 -0.66 -2.02
CA ILE A 135 -7.14 0.67 -2.60
C ILE A 135 -7.20 0.59 -4.13
N ASP A 136 -6.59 -0.42 -4.74
CA ASP A 136 -6.72 -0.68 -6.19
C ASP A 136 -8.20 -0.87 -6.60
N GLY A 137 -8.99 -1.59 -5.80
CA GLY A 137 -10.43 -1.79 -6.07
C GLY A 137 -11.29 -0.53 -5.88
N ASN A 138 -10.95 0.32 -4.90
CA ASN A 138 -11.74 1.51 -4.56
C ASN A 138 -11.37 2.75 -5.36
N MET A 139 -10.09 2.89 -5.72
CA MET A 139 -9.53 4.09 -6.34
C MET A 139 -8.94 3.84 -7.73
N GLY A 140 -8.88 2.57 -8.18
CA GLY A 140 -8.15 2.18 -9.38
C GLY A 140 -6.63 2.15 -9.16
N GLY A 141 -5.91 1.80 -10.22
CA GLY A 141 -4.47 1.59 -10.18
C GLY A 141 -4.09 0.13 -9.95
N SER A 142 -2.80 -0.10 -9.71
CA SER A 142 -2.25 -1.45 -9.49
C SER A 142 -1.16 -1.50 -8.42
N GLY A 143 -0.90 -0.39 -7.74
CA GLY A 143 0.19 -0.32 -6.78
C GLY A 143 -0.01 -1.17 -5.55
N SER A 144 -1.24 -1.46 -5.11
CA SER A 144 -1.46 -2.39 -3.99
C SER A 144 -1.05 -3.80 -4.41
N LEU A 145 -1.55 -4.27 -5.56
CA LEU A 145 -1.23 -5.59 -6.10
C LEU A 145 0.29 -5.73 -6.36
N LYS A 146 0.91 -4.74 -7.00
CA LYS A 146 2.33 -4.79 -7.33
C LYS A 146 3.23 -4.71 -6.11
N ALA A 147 2.93 -3.86 -5.14
CA ALA A 147 3.67 -3.82 -3.87
C ALA A 147 3.52 -5.14 -3.10
N ALA A 148 2.32 -5.71 -3.06
CA ALA A 148 2.07 -7.00 -2.42
C ALA A 148 2.81 -8.15 -3.12
N ASN A 149 2.84 -8.16 -4.45
CA ASN A 149 3.67 -9.10 -5.22
C ASN A 149 5.15 -8.94 -4.89
N ALA A 150 5.67 -7.71 -4.84
CA ALA A 150 7.07 -7.48 -4.51
C ALA A 150 7.40 -7.91 -3.07
N ALA A 151 6.50 -7.70 -2.12
CA ALA A 151 6.65 -8.20 -0.75
C ALA A 151 6.70 -9.74 -0.72
N ALA A 152 5.80 -10.40 -1.46
CA ALA A 152 5.84 -11.84 -1.65
C ALA A 152 7.14 -12.34 -2.32
N CYS A 153 7.66 -11.62 -3.31
CA CYS A 153 8.98 -11.92 -3.90
C CYS A 153 10.13 -11.74 -2.89
N ALA A 154 10.02 -10.79 -1.96
CA ALA A 154 11.00 -10.64 -0.89
C ALA A 154 10.93 -11.81 0.10
N GLN A 155 9.75 -12.39 0.32
CA GLN A 155 9.59 -13.61 1.10
C GLN A 155 10.35 -14.79 0.50
N ASP A 156 10.39 -14.92 -0.84
CA ASP A 156 11.17 -15.95 -1.54
C ASP A 156 12.68 -15.90 -1.27
N VAL A 157 13.19 -14.75 -0.85
CA VAL A 157 14.58 -14.49 -0.48
C VAL A 157 14.76 -14.43 1.05
N GLY A 158 13.70 -14.63 1.83
CA GLY A 158 13.72 -14.55 3.29
C GLY A 158 13.91 -13.12 3.82
N LYS A 159 13.49 -12.12 3.04
CA LYS A 159 13.68 -10.69 3.30
C LYS A 159 12.35 -9.91 3.34
N PHE A 160 11.23 -10.62 3.55
CA PHE A 160 9.91 -10.01 3.65
C PHE A 160 9.84 -8.93 4.74
N ALA A 161 10.10 -9.26 6.01
CA ALA A 161 9.93 -8.33 7.13
C ALA A 161 10.68 -6.98 6.95
N PRO A 162 11.99 -6.95 6.64
CA PRO A 162 12.66 -5.66 6.41
C PRO A 162 12.18 -4.93 5.15
N TYR A 163 11.67 -5.64 4.14
CA TYR A 163 11.15 -4.99 2.93
C TYR A 163 9.75 -4.43 3.13
N HIS A 164 8.89 -5.15 3.85
CA HIS A 164 7.60 -4.71 4.33
C HIS A 164 7.74 -3.39 5.11
N ASP A 165 8.71 -3.33 6.02
CA ASP A 165 9.04 -2.11 6.75
C ASP A 165 9.38 -0.95 5.81
N VAL A 166 10.26 -1.20 4.84
CA VAL A 166 10.68 -0.20 3.86
C VAL A 166 9.51 0.30 3.01
N LEU A 167 8.61 -0.58 2.58
CA LEU A 167 7.43 -0.20 1.80
C LEU A 167 6.54 0.77 2.59
N TYR A 168 6.24 0.48 3.86
CA TYR A 168 5.42 1.38 4.67
C TYR A 168 6.10 2.68 5.09
N GLN A 169 7.42 2.66 5.33
CA GLN A 169 8.19 3.88 5.59
C GLN A 169 8.24 4.82 4.37
N ASN A 170 8.03 4.28 3.16
CA ASN A 170 8.13 5.01 1.91
C ASN A 170 6.82 4.97 1.13
N GLN A 171 5.70 4.74 1.82
CA GLN A 171 4.37 4.71 1.22
C GLN A 171 4.08 6.07 0.56
N PRO A 172 3.74 6.11 -0.74
CA PRO A 172 3.32 7.35 -1.38
C PRO A 172 1.97 7.80 -0.82
N PRO A 173 1.56 9.08 -1.01
CA PRO A 173 0.18 9.47 -0.79
C PRO A 173 -0.78 8.53 -1.51
N GLU A 174 -1.92 8.19 -0.91
CA GLU A 174 -2.89 7.21 -1.43
C GLU A 174 -3.34 7.47 -2.89
N THR A 175 -3.41 8.77 -3.26
CA THR A 175 -3.77 9.24 -4.60
C THR A 175 -2.65 9.11 -5.63
N ASP A 176 -1.40 8.85 -5.20
CA ASP A 176 -0.25 8.62 -6.06
C ASP A 176 0.04 7.12 -6.15
N ASP A 177 -0.28 6.53 -7.30
CA ASP A 177 -0.07 5.10 -7.56
C ASP A 177 1.40 4.78 -7.90
N ALA A 178 2.37 5.41 -7.22
CA ALA A 178 3.80 5.25 -7.48
C ALA A 178 4.29 3.80 -7.32
N PHE A 179 3.63 3.01 -6.47
CA PHE A 179 3.90 1.58 -6.29
C PHE A 179 3.44 0.72 -7.47
N SER A 180 2.73 1.25 -8.46
CA SER A 180 2.47 0.55 -9.73
C SER A 180 3.71 0.35 -10.61
N LYS A 181 4.82 1.02 -10.26
CA LYS A 181 6.07 0.97 -11.01
C LYS A 181 7.04 -0.02 -10.36
N ASP A 182 7.36 -1.08 -11.08
CA ASP A 182 8.30 -2.12 -10.60
C ASP A 182 9.68 -1.52 -10.31
N SER A 183 10.11 -0.53 -11.10
CA SER A 183 11.35 0.22 -10.86
C SER A 183 11.37 0.92 -9.50
N ARG A 184 10.23 1.46 -9.04
CA ARG A 184 10.11 2.09 -7.72
C ARG A 184 10.20 1.05 -6.60
N LEU A 185 9.54 -0.10 -6.78
CA LEU A 185 9.58 -1.20 -5.82
C LEU A 185 11.00 -1.78 -5.70
N ILE A 186 11.69 -1.96 -6.83
CA ILE A 186 13.09 -2.43 -6.87
C ILE A 186 14.06 -1.39 -6.29
N GLU A 187 13.85 -0.10 -6.55
CA GLU A 187 14.64 0.99 -5.94
C GLU A 187 14.53 0.92 -4.41
N LEU A 188 13.32 0.81 -3.87
CA LEU A 188 13.09 0.68 -2.43
C LEU A 188 13.71 -0.60 -1.87
N ALA A 189 13.65 -1.71 -2.61
CA ALA A 189 14.29 -2.96 -2.21
C ALA A 189 15.81 -2.82 -2.01
N GLY A 190 16.45 -1.86 -2.70
CA GLY A 190 17.85 -1.51 -2.52
C GLY A 190 18.20 -1.00 -1.11
N LYS A 191 17.23 -0.66 -0.27
CA LYS A 191 17.42 -0.32 1.15
C LYS A 191 17.56 -1.56 2.06
N VAL A 192 17.35 -2.76 1.53
CA VAL A 192 17.42 -4.02 2.29
C VAL A 192 18.60 -4.86 1.79
N ASP A 193 19.59 -5.03 2.67
CA ASP A 193 20.79 -5.81 2.34
C ASP A 193 20.44 -7.25 1.95
N GLY A 194 20.92 -7.63 0.76
CA GLY A 194 20.76 -8.97 0.19
C GLY A 194 19.40 -9.26 -0.45
N LEU A 195 18.50 -8.27 -0.57
CA LEU A 195 17.20 -8.47 -1.22
C LEU A 195 17.28 -8.40 -2.76
N VAL A 196 18.01 -7.42 -3.30
CA VAL A 196 18.05 -7.14 -4.74
C VAL A 196 18.92 -8.16 -5.48
N THR A 197 18.35 -9.33 -5.71
CA THR A 197 18.90 -10.42 -6.52
C THR A 197 18.26 -10.43 -7.91
N GLU A 198 18.87 -11.11 -8.89
CA GLU A 198 18.25 -11.28 -10.21
C GLU A 198 16.90 -12.03 -10.11
N SER A 199 16.82 -13.05 -9.26
CA SER A 199 15.56 -13.76 -8.99
C SER A 199 14.48 -12.85 -8.40
N PHE A 200 14.85 -11.93 -7.51
CA PHE A 200 13.89 -10.97 -6.95
C PHE A 200 13.37 -10.01 -8.03
N LYS A 201 14.27 -9.39 -8.81
CA LYS A 201 13.88 -8.46 -9.89
C LYS A 201 12.96 -9.14 -10.90
N GLN A 202 13.29 -10.37 -11.30
CA GLN A 202 12.48 -11.14 -12.23
C GLN A 202 11.11 -11.48 -11.62
N CYS A 203 11.07 -11.97 -10.37
CA CYS A 203 9.80 -12.25 -9.67
C CYS A 203 8.87 -11.03 -9.63
N VAL A 204 9.44 -9.83 -9.35
CA VAL A 204 8.70 -8.57 -9.34
C VAL A 204 8.18 -8.24 -10.73
N ALA A 205 9.04 -8.25 -11.75
CA ALA A 205 8.69 -7.88 -13.12
C ALA A 205 7.65 -8.84 -13.74
N ASP A 206 7.77 -10.13 -13.46
CA ASP A 206 6.86 -11.16 -13.97
C ASP A 206 5.52 -11.17 -13.21
N GLY A 207 5.42 -10.45 -12.09
CA GLY A 207 4.21 -10.48 -11.26
C GLY A 207 3.93 -11.87 -10.69
N THR A 208 4.98 -12.64 -10.37
CA THR A 208 4.93 -14.09 -10.11
C THR A 208 3.87 -14.48 -9.08
N HIS A 209 3.68 -13.68 -8.04
CA HIS A 209 2.74 -13.94 -6.95
C HIS A 209 1.41 -13.18 -7.08
N ASN A 210 1.13 -12.51 -8.21
CA ASN A 210 -0.11 -11.76 -8.41
C ASN A 210 -1.37 -12.62 -8.19
N GLY A 211 -1.38 -13.87 -8.67
CA GLY A 211 -2.49 -14.80 -8.44
C GLY A 211 -2.68 -15.14 -6.95
N TRP A 212 -1.57 -15.30 -6.21
CA TRP A 212 -1.61 -15.55 -4.77
C TRP A 212 -2.10 -14.31 -3.99
N VAL A 213 -1.68 -13.11 -4.36
CA VAL A 213 -2.16 -11.85 -3.77
C VAL A 213 -3.65 -11.65 -4.05
N ARG A 214 -4.11 -11.91 -5.28
CA ARG A 214 -5.55 -11.85 -5.60
C ARG A 214 -6.36 -12.81 -4.71
N LYS A 215 -5.88 -14.04 -4.52
CA LYS A 215 -6.52 -15.00 -3.61
C LYS A 215 -6.52 -14.52 -2.16
N SER A 216 -5.46 -13.86 -1.70
CA SER A 216 -5.40 -13.20 -0.39
C SER A 216 -6.49 -12.13 -0.27
N ASN A 217 -6.58 -11.24 -1.26
CA ASN A 217 -7.59 -10.19 -1.29
C ASN A 217 -9.03 -10.76 -1.38
N GLU A 218 -9.25 -11.85 -2.11
CA GLU A 218 -10.54 -12.54 -2.11
C GLU A 218 -10.90 -13.11 -0.73
N ALA A 219 -9.94 -13.67 -0.01
CA ALA A 219 -10.15 -14.13 1.36
C ALA A 219 -10.52 -12.96 2.28
N PHE A 220 -9.85 -11.81 2.13
CA PHE A 220 -10.22 -10.58 2.82
C PHE A 220 -11.67 -10.18 2.54
N GLN A 221 -12.09 -10.16 1.27
CA GLN A 221 -13.44 -9.77 0.86
C GLN A 221 -14.53 -10.74 1.34
N LYS A 222 -14.20 -12.03 1.49
CA LYS A 222 -15.10 -13.05 2.05
C LYS A 222 -15.18 -12.99 3.57
N GLY A 223 -14.16 -12.43 4.23
CA GLY A 223 -14.16 -12.17 5.66
C GLY A 223 -15.12 -11.05 6.04
N ASP A 224 -15.60 -11.06 7.29
CA ASP A 224 -16.41 -9.97 7.85
C ASP A 224 -15.53 -8.80 8.32
N PHE A 225 -14.59 -8.38 7.47
CA PHE A 225 -13.64 -7.31 7.75
C PHE A 225 -14.16 -5.99 7.19
N ARG A 226 -14.05 -4.91 7.99
CA ARG A 226 -14.57 -3.58 7.62
C ARG A 226 -13.57 -2.71 6.86
N GLY A 227 -12.33 -3.16 6.75
CA GLY A 227 -11.25 -2.43 6.11
C GLY A 227 -9.88 -2.83 6.63
N THR A 228 -8.86 -2.17 6.10
CA THR A 228 -7.47 -2.33 6.52
C THR A 228 -7.01 -1.11 7.33
N PRO A 229 -6.15 -1.28 8.35
CA PRO A 229 -5.70 -2.57 8.86
C PRO A 229 -6.84 -3.29 9.62
N THR A 230 -6.86 -4.61 9.53
CA THR A 230 -7.56 -5.45 10.51
C THR A 230 -6.51 -6.21 11.29
N VAL A 231 -6.49 -6.04 12.62
CA VAL A 231 -5.50 -6.64 13.50
C VAL A 231 -6.21 -7.52 14.52
N GLN A 232 -5.82 -8.78 14.59
CA GLN A 232 -6.41 -9.78 15.47
C GLN A 232 -5.33 -10.46 16.31
N LEU A 233 -5.59 -10.65 17.59
CA LEU A 233 -4.74 -11.46 18.47
C LEU A 233 -5.46 -12.77 18.76
N ASN A 234 -4.89 -13.90 18.32
CA ASN A 234 -5.51 -15.23 18.42
C ASN A 234 -6.94 -15.29 17.85
N GLY A 235 -7.19 -14.57 16.77
CA GLY A 235 -8.50 -14.48 16.10
C GLY A 235 -9.49 -13.49 16.73
N GLU A 236 -9.15 -12.84 17.85
CA GLU A 236 -9.96 -11.76 18.42
C GLU A 236 -9.51 -10.41 17.85
N SER A 237 -10.42 -9.63 17.26
CA SER A 237 -10.11 -8.28 16.77
C SER A 237 -9.71 -7.34 17.90
N ILE A 238 -8.55 -6.68 17.74
CA ILE A 238 -8.00 -5.73 18.72
C ILE A 238 -7.83 -4.32 18.14
N PHE A 239 -8.26 -4.08 16.89
CA PHE A 239 -8.19 -2.79 16.22
C PHE A 239 -9.59 -2.23 15.92
N PRO A 240 -9.84 -0.92 16.14
CA PRO A 240 -8.93 0.06 16.74
C PRO A 240 -8.86 -0.02 18.28
N GLN A 241 -9.63 -0.92 18.88
CA GLN A 241 -9.69 -1.12 20.33
C GLN A 241 -10.07 -2.55 20.67
N LYS A 242 -9.67 -2.99 21.88
CA LYS A 242 -10.14 -4.22 22.51
C LYS A 242 -11.00 -3.87 23.72
N GLY A 243 -12.30 -4.16 23.65
CA GLY A 243 -13.26 -3.69 24.66
C GLY A 243 -13.28 -2.15 24.74
N ASN A 244 -12.88 -1.61 25.89
CA ASN A 244 -12.82 -0.16 26.14
C ASN A 244 -11.42 0.44 26.01
N GLU A 245 -10.42 -0.37 25.62
CA GLU A 245 -9.03 0.04 25.54
C GLU A 245 -8.60 0.22 24.09
N GLN A 246 -8.13 1.42 23.74
CA GLN A 246 -7.60 1.72 22.42
C GLN A 246 -6.31 0.94 22.18
N ILE A 247 -6.08 0.55 20.92
CA ILE A 247 -4.82 -0.06 20.52
C ILE A 247 -3.68 0.95 20.70
N SER A 248 -2.62 0.51 21.37
CA SER A 248 -1.36 1.23 21.55
C SER A 248 -0.22 0.23 21.69
N PRO A 249 1.04 0.60 21.46
CA PRO A 249 2.18 -0.28 21.70
C PRO A 249 2.15 -0.94 23.09
N ASP A 250 1.87 -0.16 24.14
CA ASP A 250 1.80 -0.68 25.51
C ASP A 250 0.63 -1.65 25.71
N ASN A 251 -0.54 -1.34 25.16
CA ASN A 251 -1.70 -2.22 25.26
C ASN A 251 -1.51 -3.51 24.46
N LEU A 252 -0.85 -3.46 23.30
CA LEU A 252 -0.49 -4.65 22.54
C LEU A 252 0.43 -5.56 23.36
N LYS A 253 1.50 -5.01 23.95
CA LYS A 253 2.39 -5.78 24.85
C LYS A 253 1.62 -6.39 26.01
N LYS A 254 0.73 -5.61 26.64
CA LYS A 254 -0.13 -6.08 27.73
C LYS A 254 -1.01 -7.26 27.32
N TRP A 255 -1.78 -7.12 26.23
CA TRP A 255 -2.68 -8.17 25.76
C TRP A 255 -1.95 -9.43 25.32
N VAL A 256 -0.75 -9.30 24.71
CA VAL A 256 0.10 -10.45 24.39
C VAL A 256 0.59 -11.15 25.66
N ALA A 257 1.05 -10.40 26.66
CA ALA A 257 1.48 -10.97 27.94
C ALA A 257 0.34 -11.72 28.64
N GLU A 258 -0.88 -11.16 28.62
CA GLU A 258 -2.09 -11.82 29.13
C GLU A 258 -2.42 -13.10 28.36
N ALA A 259 -2.42 -13.06 27.03
CA ALA A 259 -2.70 -14.21 26.16
C ALA A 259 -1.66 -15.33 26.27
N ASN A 260 -0.44 -14.97 26.68
CA ASN A 260 0.69 -15.89 26.85
C ASN A 260 0.90 -16.38 28.28
N LYS A 261 0.06 -15.97 29.23
CA LYS A 261 0.19 -16.36 30.64
C LYS A 261 0.21 -17.88 30.79
N GLY A 262 1.31 -18.41 31.34
CA GLY A 262 1.51 -19.84 31.55
C GLY A 262 1.95 -20.63 30.32
N LYS A 263 2.17 -19.98 29.17
CA LYS A 263 2.72 -20.59 27.96
C LYS A 263 4.22 -20.30 27.85
N LYS A 264 4.97 -21.18 27.18
CA LYS A 264 6.38 -20.94 26.87
C LYS A 264 6.50 -20.08 25.62
N ALA A 265 7.49 -19.20 25.59
CA ALA A 265 7.86 -18.51 24.36
C ALA A 265 8.30 -19.53 23.30
N GLY A 266 7.99 -19.24 22.05
CA GLY A 266 8.45 -20.01 20.90
C GLY A 266 9.95 -19.91 20.74
N THR A 267 10.50 -20.88 20.04
CA THR A 267 11.93 -20.91 19.73
C THR A 267 12.17 -19.90 18.60
N ALA A 268 12.69 -18.72 18.94
CA ALA A 268 12.99 -17.69 17.94
C ALA A 268 13.84 -18.29 16.82
N THR A 269 13.31 -18.31 15.60
CA THR A 269 14.14 -18.60 14.43
C THR A 269 15.12 -17.44 14.35
N ALA A 270 16.39 -17.70 14.65
CA ALA A 270 17.42 -16.67 14.62
C ALA A 270 17.60 -16.18 13.17
N THR A 271 16.80 -15.20 12.76
CA THR A 271 17.22 -14.28 11.70
C THR A 271 18.33 -13.44 12.31
N PRO A 272 19.56 -13.49 11.79
CA PRO A 272 20.66 -12.71 12.33
C PRO A 272 20.28 -11.23 12.36
N PRO A 273 20.65 -10.48 13.40
CA PRO A 273 20.44 -9.04 13.41
C PRO A 273 21.10 -8.43 12.17
N ALA A 274 20.38 -7.56 11.46
CA ALA A 274 21.03 -6.53 10.68
C ALA A 274 21.88 -5.74 11.67
N SER A 275 23.20 -5.94 11.62
CA SER A 275 24.14 -5.33 12.55
C SER A 275 23.96 -3.82 12.53
N ALA A 276 23.76 -3.28 13.73
CA ALA A 276 23.85 -1.87 14.01
C ALA A 276 25.17 -1.31 13.46
N SER A 277 25.05 -0.16 12.78
CA SER A 277 26.14 0.72 12.39
C SER A 277 27.17 0.88 13.51
N ALA A 278 28.41 0.51 13.23
CA ALA A 278 29.57 1.04 13.92
C ALA A 278 30.30 1.98 12.96
N THR A 279 30.09 3.27 13.20
CA THR A 279 30.80 4.40 12.63
C THR A 279 32.31 4.31 12.95
N SER A 280 33.17 4.38 11.94
CA SER A 280 34.45 5.11 12.04
C SER A 280 35.04 5.41 10.66
N PRO A 281 35.68 6.59 10.48
CA PRO A 281 36.07 7.10 9.18
C PRO A 281 37.41 6.54 8.72
N ALA A 282 37.53 6.33 7.41
CA ALA A 282 38.80 6.06 6.76
C ALA A 282 39.66 7.34 6.71
N PRO A 283 40.97 7.29 6.99
CA PRO A 283 41.89 8.35 6.63
C PRO A 283 42.51 8.07 5.24
N ALA A 284 42.66 9.12 4.44
CA ALA A 284 43.57 9.19 3.31
C ALA A 284 44.45 10.43 3.46
N PRO A 285 45.57 10.59 2.74
CA PRO A 285 46.65 9.64 2.42
C PRO A 285 48.02 10.21 2.90
N PRO A 286 49.18 9.80 2.36
CA PRO A 286 50.01 10.86 1.77
C PRO A 286 50.63 10.54 0.42
N ALA A 287 50.92 11.64 -0.28
CA ALA A 287 51.55 11.73 -1.58
C ALA A 287 53.03 11.33 -1.59
N SER A 288 53.51 10.82 -2.73
CA SER A 288 54.89 11.05 -3.17
C SER A 288 55.08 10.77 -4.67
N SER A 289 55.44 11.85 -5.37
CA SER A 289 56.61 11.93 -6.27
C SER A 289 56.59 11.16 -7.59
N ALA A 290 56.24 11.88 -8.66
CA ALA A 290 56.89 11.73 -9.97
C ALA A 290 58.32 12.36 -9.91
N PRO A 291 59.26 12.17 -10.89
CA PRO A 291 59.01 12.59 -12.28
C PRO A 291 59.82 11.95 -13.45
N GLN A 292 59.39 12.31 -14.68
CA GLN A 292 60.09 12.38 -15.99
C GLN A 292 60.46 11.08 -16.75
N ALA A 293 60.63 11.04 -18.08
CA ALA A 293 60.13 11.74 -19.28
C ALA A 293 60.82 11.02 -20.46
N SER A 294 60.14 10.73 -21.59
CA SER A 294 60.77 10.47 -22.91
C SER A 294 59.73 10.53 -24.04
N VAL A 295 60.15 11.07 -25.17
CA VAL A 295 59.42 11.72 -26.29
C VAL A 295 59.16 10.74 -27.48
N PRO A 296 58.21 11.00 -28.42
CA PRO A 296 57.78 10.08 -29.50
C PRO A 296 58.54 10.34 -30.84
N PRO A 297 58.27 9.60 -31.97
CA PRO A 297 57.25 10.05 -32.95
C PRO A 297 56.63 8.92 -33.84
N GLY A 298 55.60 9.27 -34.65
CA GLY A 298 55.24 8.47 -35.84
C GLY A 298 53.79 8.66 -36.34
N ALA A 299 53.61 9.50 -37.36
CA ALA A 299 52.33 9.89 -37.95
C ALA A 299 51.83 8.94 -39.08
N ALA A 300 50.49 8.73 -39.14
CA ALA A 300 49.52 8.73 -40.27
C ALA A 300 49.87 8.07 -41.65
N PRO A 301 48.94 7.88 -42.64
CA PRO A 301 47.54 8.31 -42.72
C PRO A 301 46.49 7.32 -43.33
N GLN A 302 45.22 7.70 -43.11
CA GLN A 302 43.98 7.67 -43.91
C GLN A 302 43.83 6.83 -45.21
N ALA A 303 42.63 6.24 -45.35
CA ALA A 303 41.76 6.19 -46.56
C ALA A 303 40.49 5.38 -46.20
N SER A 304 39.26 5.54 -46.69
CA SER A 304 38.52 6.53 -47.48
C SER A 304 37.03 6.12 -47.42
N VAL A 305 36.14 7.10 -47.34
CA VAL A 305 34.67 7.04 -47.55
C VAL A 305 34.44 7.13 -49.09
N PRO A 306 33.36 6.63 -49.78
CA PRO A 306 32.00 7.22 -49.75
C PRO A 306 30.81 6.30 -50.24
N PRO A 307 29.63 6.78 -50.68
CA PRO A 307 28.49 7.08 -49.79
C PRO A 307 27.10 6.61 -50.29
N ALA A 308 26.07 6.95 -49.49
CA ALA A 308 24.69 7.34 -49.84
C ALA A 308 23.68 6.32 -50.42
N SER A 309 22.54 6.19 -49.72
CA SER A 309 21.23 6.05 -50.35
C SER A 309 20.13 6.68 -49.49
N SER A 310 19.35 7.51 -50.19
CA SER A 310 18.32 8.45 -49.78
C SER A 310 16.97 7.77 -49.47
N VAL A 311 16.26 8.23 -48.44
CA VAL A 311 14.79 8.08 -48.33
C VAL A 311 14.22 9.38 -47.71
N PRO A 312 13.10 9.92 -48.24
CA PRO A 312 12.75 11.34 -48.09
C PRO A 312 12.00 11.67 -46.79
N GLN A 313 12.17 12.93 -46.35
CA GLN A 313 11.45 13.54 -45.25
C GLN A 313 10.00 13.85 -45.63
N VAL A 314 9.07 13.49 -44.73
CA VAL A 314 7.67 13.94 -44.76
C VAL A 314 7.59 15.27 -44.02
N SER A 315 7.19 16.31 -44.75
CA SER A 315 6.88 17.64 -44.23
C SER A 315 5.60 17.60 -43.40
N VAL A 316 5.70 17.95 -42.11
CA VAL A 316 4.56 18.24 -41.24
C VAL A 316 4.51 19.77 -41.02
N PRO A 317 3.41 20.47 -41.34
CA PRO A 317 3.28 21.90 -41.13
C PRO A 317 3.15 22.25 -39.63
N PRO A 318 3.53 23.49 -39.23
CA PRO A 318 3.65 23.88 -37.82
C PRO A 318 2.31 24.13 -37.12
N ALA A 319 2.37 23.96 -35.80
CA ALA A 319 1.31 24.15 -34.82
C ALA A 319 0.70 25.57 -34.87
N SER A 320 -0.63 25.63 -34.77
CA SER A 320 -1.37 26.87 -34.53
C SER A 320 -1.21 27.30 -33.07
N GLU A 321 -0.71 28.52 -32.86
CA GLU A 321 -0.63 29.17 -31.55
C GLU A 321 -2.00 29.39 -30.91
N PRO A 322 -2.09 29.39 -29.56
CA PRO A 322 -3.32 29.67 -28.82
C PRO A 322 -3.61 31.19 -28.80
N GLN A 323 -4.83 31.58 -29.17
CA GLN A 323 -5.28 32.95 -29.02
C GLN A 323 -5.43 33.33 -27.53
N ALA A 324 -4.82 34.45 -27.17
CA ALA A 324 -4.91 35.08 -25.87
C ALA A 324 -6.30 35.71 -25.66
N SER A 325 -7.01 35.26 -24.61
CA SER A 325 -8.21 35.92 -24.12
C SER A 325 -7.84 37.11 -23.23
N VAL A 326 -8.32 38.28 -23.64
CA VAL A 326 -8.23 39.58 -22.96
C VAL A 326 -9.14 39.60 -21.72
N PRO A 327 -8.71 40.11 -20.55
CA PRO A 327 -9.60 40.32 -19.41
C PRO A 327 -10.38 41.65 -19.52
N PRO A 328 -11.61 41.74 -19.00
CA PRO A 328 -12.39 42.98 -19.02
C PRO A 328 -11.89 44.00 -17.99
N VAL A 329 -11.75 45.25 -18.45
CA VAL A 329 -11.52 46.45 -17.64
C VAL A 329 -12.87 46.97 -17.14
N THR A 330 -13.00 47.10 -15.82
CA THR A 330 -14.05 47.85 -15.12
C THR A 330 -13.73 49.35 -15.08
N PRO A 331 -14.74 50.22 -15.20
CA PRO A 331 -14.85 51.42 -14.39
C PRO A 331 -15.77 51.21 -13.18
#